data_AF-F7PG56-F1
#
_entry.id   AF-F7PG56-F1
#
_cell.length_a   1.000
_cell.length_b   1.000
_cell.length_c   1.000
_cell.angle_alpha   90.00
_cell.angle_beta   90.00
_cell.angle_gamma   90.00
#
_symmetry.space_group_name_H-M   'P 1'
#
loop_
_entity.id
_entity.type
_entity.pdbx_description
1 polymer ?
#
loop_
_entity_poly.entity_id
_entity_poly.type
_entity_poly.pdbx_seq_one_letter_code
_entity_poly.pdbx_strand_id
1 'polypeptide(L)'
;MTAENLIVPDVADVLEETVPTDGDVYVVNPSRETIVALVATLEDLDSPPVVRLLAPERPLKDVMDDFLVASTAADLIEAGTLFLRVLDDRPVNSLVVTDDAVVSLVTASDATAGLSTADEAFVAETVAFYDEMWETAGEFTLRTPPLSRVRSTLATEISEEAQTDFDAVLDSVSSASGDGDDLDEVTISLLVAARNHELLYDISKWGEDVGLASKATFSRTKTQLEDQGLLDTEKVPIDVGRPRLRLLLGDERLQDAAADELVDVALDLVEN
;
A
#
# COMPACT_ATOMS: atom_id res chain seq x y z
N MET A 1 -1.83 28.46 -12.52
CA MET A 1 -2.73 28.83 -11.38
C MET A 1 -2.14 30.02 -10.60
N THR A 2 -2.91 30.81 -9.83
CA THR A 2 -2.32 31.82 -8.93
C THR A 2 -1.61 31.09 -7.79
N ALA A 3 -0.28 31.24 -7.67
CA ALA A 3 0.49 30.70 -6.55
C ALA A 3 0.11 31.41 -5.25
N GLU A 4 -0.96 30.93 -4.61
CA GLU A 4 -1.30 31.30 -3.25
C GLU A 4 -0.74 30.26 -2.29
N ASN A 5 -0.17 30.73 -1.19
CA ASN A 5 0.28 29.84 -0.13
C ASN A 5 -0.95 29.27 0.58
N LEU A 6 -0.94 27.96 0.83
CA LEU A 6 -2.01 27.26 1.52
C LEU A 6 -1.51 26.79 2.89
N ILE A 7 -2.39 26.85 3.90
CA ILE A 7 -2.16 26.24 5.22
C ILE A 7 -3.41 25.42 5.52
N VAL A 8 -3.21 24.13 5.73
CA VAL A 8 -4.24 23.11 5.89
C VAL A 8 -3.85 22.14 7.00
N PRO A 9 -4.81 21.39 7.56
CA PRO A 9 -4.51 20.41 8.60
C PRO A 9 -3.57 19.30 8.13
N ASP A 10 -3.80 18.77 6.92
CA ASP A 10 -3.09 17.60 6.40
C ASP A 10 -2.25 17.93 5.16
N VAL A 11 -1.18 17.17 4.91
CA VAL A 11 -0.45 17.20 3.65
C VAL A 11 -1.27 16.69 2.48
N ALA A 12 -2.23 15.77 2.70
CA ALA A 12 -3.17 15.32 1.67
C ALA A 12 -3.94 16.50 1.05
N ASP A 13 -4.46 17.40 1.90
CA ASP A 13 -5.14 18.63 1.45
C ASP A 13 -4.22 19.52 0.59
N VAL A 14 -2.92 19.56 0.87
CA VAL A 14 -1.95 20.30 0.03
C VAL A 14 -1.74 19.59 -1.30
N LEU A 15 -1.62 18.26 -1.29
CA LEU A 15 -1.40 17.47 -2.50
C LEU A 15 -2.61 17.55 -3.44
N GLU A 16 -3.84 17.44 -2.93
CA GLU A 16 -5.08 17.59 -3.72
C GLU A 16 -5.15 18.94 -4.45
N GLU A 17 -4.72 20.02 -3.80
CA GLU A 17 -4.74 21.36 -4.39
C GLU A 17 -3.54 21.64 -5.32
N THR A 18 -2.44 20.90 -5.19
CA THR A 18 -1.17 21.20 -5.90
C THR A 18 -0.81 20.21 -6.99
N VAL A 19 -1.32 18.98 -6.91
CA VAL A 19 -1.17 17.95 -7.94
C VAL A 19 -2.22 18.21 -9.02
N PRO A 20 -1.81 18.65 -10.23
CA PRO A 20 -2.75 18.94 -11.31
C PRO A 20 -3.42 17.67 -11.83
N THR A 21 -4.49 17.85 -12.61
CA THR A 21 -5.16 16.74 -13.32
C THR A 21 -4.45 16.30 -14.59
N ASP A 22 -3.45 17.06 -15.05
CA ASP A 22 -2.71 16.84 -16.29
C ASP A 22 -1.26 17.33 -16.19
N GLY A 23 -0.40 16.76 -17.03
CA GLY A 23 1.03 17.05 -17.04
C GLY A 23 1.87 16.08 -16.19
N ASP A 24 3.18 16.31 -16.20
CA ASP A 24 4.14 15.58 -15.39
C ASP A 24 4.36 16.34 -14.07
N VAL A 25 4.38 15.61 -12.95
CA VAL A 25 4.58 16.16 -11.62
C VAL A 25 5.80 15.53 -10.99
N TYR A 26 6.72 16.34 -10.49
CA TYR A 26 7.83 15.88 -9.68
C TYR A 26 7.52 16.04 -8.20
N VAL A 27 7.63 14.94 -7.45
CA VAL A 27 7.57 14.99 -5.98
C VAL A 27 8.95 14.64 -5.44
N VAL A 28 9.62 15.62 -4.84
CA VAL A 28 11.03 15.54 -4.49
C VAL A 28 11.19 15.53 -2.98
N ASN A 29 11.96 14.55 -2.51
CA ASN A 29 12.31 14.34 -1.11
C ASN A 29 11.10 14.46 -0.15
N PRO A 30 9.96 13.80 -0.45
CA PRO A 30 8.81 13.78 0.46
C PRO A 30 9.16 13.16 1.82
N SER A 31 8.41 13.56 2.85
CA SER A 31 8.40 12.80 4.11
C SER A 31 7.70 11.45 3.90
N ARG A 32 7.81 10.53 4.86
CA ARG A 32 7.10 9.24 4.77
C ARG A 32 5.58 9.45 4.69
N GLU A 33 5.07 10.32 5.55
CA GLU A 33 3.67 10.76 5.57
C GLU A 33 3.22 11.32 4.22
N THR A 34 4.04 12.17 3.59
CA THR A 34 3.74 12.70 2.25
C THR A 34 3.72 11.60 1.18
N ILE A 35 4.56 10.56 1.26
CA ILE A 35 4.53 9.44 0.30
C ILE A 35 3.20 8.68 0.45
N VAL A 36 2.79 8.36 1.68
CA VAL A 36 1.53 7.67 1.95
C VAL A 36 0.34 8.49 1.43
N ALA A 37 0.28 9.77 1.81
CA ALA A 37 -0.77 10.67 1.37
C ALA A 37 -0.81 10.82 -0.16
N LEU A 38 0.34 10.88 -0.83
CA LEU A 38 0.41 10.95 -2.29
C LEU A 38 -0.15 9.69 -2.95
N VAL A 39 0.21 8.49 -2.46
CA VAL A 39 -0.32 7.22 -3.01
C VAL A 39 -1.85 7.19 -2.89
N ALA A 40 -2.39 7.51 -1.71
CA ALA A 40 -3.83 7.59 -1.49
C ALA A 40 -4.50 8.64 -2.39
N THR A 41 -3.94 9.85 -2.46
CA THR A 41 -4.45 10.94 -3.31
C THR A 41 -4.52 10.50 -4.77
N LEU A 42 -3.49 9.81 -5.28
CA LEU A 42 -3.45 9.36 -6.67
C LEU A 42 -4.43 8.20 -6.95
N GLU A 43 -4.68 7.32 -5.98
CA GLU A 43 -5.67 6.25 -6.07
C GLU A 43 -7.10 6.81 -6.20
N ASP A 44 -7.41 7.86 -5.44
CA ASP A 44 -8.74 8.48 -5.41
C ASP A 44 -9.07 9.31 -6.66
N LEU A 45 -8.08 9.63 -7.50
CA LEU A 45 -8.29 10.37 -8.73
C LEU A 45 -8.77 9.45 -9.88
N ASP A 46 -9.85 9.82 -10.55
CA ASP A 46 -10.34 9.13 -11.76
C ASP A 46 -9.31 9.13 -12.90
N SER A 47 -8.44 10.14 -12.95
CA SER A 47 -7.42 10.34 -13.98
C SER A 47 -6.22 11.07 -13.38
N PRO A 48 -5.36 10.36 -12.62
CA PRO A 48 -4.21 10.98 -11.98
C PRO A 48 -3.17 11.43 -13.03
N PRO A 49 -2.40 12.48 -12.75
CA PRO A 49 -1.29 12.88 -13.60
C PRO A 49 -0.14 11.85 -13.53
N VAL A 50 0.87 12.03 -14.37
CA VAL A 50 2.11 11.25 -14.26
C VAL A 50 2.97 11.85 -13.16
N VAL A 51 3.23 11.08 -12.11
CA VAL A 51 4.03 11.49 -10.96
C VAL A 51 5.39 10.79 -10.96
N ARG A 52 6.45 11.60 -10.94
CA ARG A 52 7.85 11.21 -10.83
C ARG A 52 8.35 11.52 -9.42
N LEU A 53 8.41 10.50 -8.57
CA LEU A 53 8.83 10.64 -7.18
C LEU A 53 10.33 10.36 -7.03
N LEU A 54 11.05 11.34 -6.51
CA LEU A 54 12.48 11.26 -6.19
C LEU A 54 12.69 11.30 -4.68
N ALA A 55 13.12 10.19 -4.07
CA ALA A 55 13.31 10.11 -2.61
C ALA A 55 14.54 9.27 -2.21
N PRO A 56 15.09 9.45 -1.00
CA PRO A 56 16.12 8.54 -0.51
C PRO A 56 15.57 7.10 -0.36
N GLU A 57 16.43 6.10 -0.57
CA GLU A 57 16.01 4.69 -0.63
C GLU A 57 15.36 4.19 0.67
N ARG A 58 15.87 4.61 1.84
CA ARG A 58 15.36 4.15 3.14
C ARG A 58 13.90 4.56 3.38
N PRO A 59 13.53 5.86 3.33
CA PRO A 59 12.14 6.29 3.39
C PRO A 59 11.20 5.53 2.44
N LEU A 60 11.63 5.27 1.19
CA LEU A 60 10.84 4.48 0.25
C LEU A 60 10.63 3.05 0.74
N LYS A 61 11.69 2.37 1.19
CA LYS A 61 11.56 1.02 1.77
C LYS A 61 10.63 0.99 2.95
N ASP A 62 10.83 1.91 3.89
CA ASP A 62 10.06 1.91 5.13
C ASP A 62 8.56 2.19 4.90
N VAL A 63 8.20 2.98 3.88
CA VAL A 63 6.79 3.21 3.50
C VAL A 63 6.24 2.02 2.71
N MET A 64 7.05 1.43 1.84
CA MET A 64 6.64 0.30 0.99
C MET A 64 6.72 -1.05 1.69
N ASP A 65 7.07 -1.07 2.99
CA ASP A 65 6.91 -2.23 3.86
C ASP A 65 5.44 -2.41 4.29
N ASP A 66 4.62 -1.36 4.23
CA ASP A 66 3.17 -1.45 4.41
C ASP A 66 2.51 -2.03 3.14
N PHE A 67 1.78 -3.13 3.30
CA PHE A 67 1.20 -3.85 2.17
C PHE A 67 0.18 -3.02 1.38
N LEU A 68 -0.70 -2.27 2.05
CA LEU A 68 -1.73 -1.48 1.39
C LEU A 68 -1.10 -0.37 0.58
N VAL A 69 -0.17 0.37 1.18
CA VAL A 69 0.54 1.45 0.47
C VAL A 69 1.36 0.89 -0.68
N ALA A 70 2.08 -0.21 -0.48
CA ALA A 70 2.95 -0.79 -1.51
C ALA A 70 2.17 -1.42 -2.68
N SER A 71 1.07 -2.11 -2.40
CA SER A 71 0.24 -2.75 -3.44
C SER A 71 -0.56 -1.71 -4.25
N THR A 72 -1.01 -0.64 -3.61
CA THR A 72 -1.62 0.52 -4.28
C THR A 72 -0.60 1.27 -5.14
N ALA A 73 0.59 1.54 -4.60
CA ALA A 73 1.68 2.12 -5.38
C ALA A 73 2.06 1.24 -6.58
N ALA A 74 2.03 -0.08 -6.43
CA ALA A 74 2.27 -1.01 -7.53
C ALA A 74 1.18 -0.95 -8.62
N ASP A 75 -0.09 -0.76 -8.25
CA ASP A 75 -1.18 -0.49 -9.21
C ASP A 75 -0.92 0.80 -10.00
N LEU A 76 -0.55 1.89 -9.31
CA LEU A 76 -0.22 3.17 -9.95
C LEU A 76 1.01 3.05 -10.87
N ILE A 77 2.03 2.28 -10.48
CA ILE A 77 3.20 2.02 -11.33
C ILE A 77 2.81 1.20 -12.57
N GLU A 78 1.98 0.16 -12.43
CA GLU A 78 1.51 -0.65 -13.56
C GLU A 78 0.64 0.17 -14.52
N ALA A 79 -0.17 1.09 -13.98
CA ALA A 79 -0.96 2.05 -14.76
C ALA A 79 -0.09 3.14 -15.43
N GLY A 80 1.18 3.25 -15.06
CA GLY A 80 2.11 4.26 -15.59
C GLY A 80 1.84 5.67 -15.05
N THR A 81 1.19 5.78 -13.89
CA THR A 81 0.84 7.06 -13.25
C THR A 81 1.84 7.42 -12.15
N LEU A 82 2.50 6.45 -11.53
CA LEU A 82 3.55 6.68 -10.53
C LEU A 82 4.87 6.05 -10.97
N PHE A 83 5.98 6.77 -10.78
CA PHE A 83 7.32 6.27 -10.97
C PHE A 83 8.18 6.64 -9.77
N LEU A 84 9.00 5.70 -9.30
CA LEU A 84 9.83 5.87 -8.11
C LEU A 84 11.32 5.80 -8.46
N ARG A 85 12.09 6.82 -8.09
CA ARG A 85 13.55 6.83 -8.23
C ARG A 85 14.26 7.29 -6.96
N VAL A 86 15.47 6.75 -6.78
CA VAL A 86 16.30 6.97 -5.60
C VAL A 86 17.19 8.19 -5.81
N LEU A 87 17.18 9.09 -4.83
CA LEU A 87 18.14 10.18 -4.71
C LEU A 87 19.36 9.76 -3.89
N ASP A 88 20.55 9.88 -4.48
CA ASP A 88 21.82 9.69 -3.77
C ASP A 88 22.09 10.84 -2.79
N ASP A 89 21.87 12.08 -3.24
CA ASP A 89 22.03 13.29 -2.44
C ASP A 89 20.66 13.90 -2.12
N ARG A 90 20.34 13.97 -0.82
CA ARG A 90 19.05 14.46 -0.34
C ARG A 90 19.00 16.00 -0.41
N PRO A 91 18.12 16.61 -1.24
CA PRO A 91 17.89 18.05 -1.17
C PRO A 91 17.27 18.40 0.19
N VAL A 92 17.40 19.66 0.63
CA VAL A 92 16.93 20.07 1.96
C VAL A 92 15.40 20.10 2.02
N ASN A 93 14.77 20.57 0.95
CA ASN A 93 13.34 20.83 0.91
C ASN A 93 12.58 19.62 0.37
N SER A 94 11.31 19.49 0.78
CA SER A 94 10.34 18.65 0.11
C SER A 94 9.57 19.52 -0.88
N LEU A 95 9.51 19.10 -2.15
CA LEU A 95 8.93 19.90 -3.23
C LEU A 95 7.89 19.11 -4.02
N VAL A 96 6.85 19.81 -4.46
CA VAL A 96 6.00 19.42 -5.59
C VAL A 96 6.31 20.40 -6.71
N VAL A 97 6.74 19.90 -7.87
CA VAL A 97 7.11 20.71 -9.03
C VAL A 97 6.24 20.30 -10.20
N THR A 98 5.61 21.30 -10.81
CA THR A 98 4.74 21.17 -11.97
C THR A 98 5.22 22.17 -13.04
N ASP A 99 4.67 22.09 -14.25
CA ASP A 99 4.96 23.07 -15.31
C ASP A 99 4.50 24.49 -14.96
N ASP A 100 3.59 24.63 -13.99
CA ASP A 100 2.97 25.90 -13.61
C ASP A 100 3.54 26.52 -12.33
N ALA A 101 4.04 25.68 -11.41
CA ALA A 101 4.42 26.11 -10.08
C ALA A 101 5.41 25.17 -9.40
N VAL A 102 6.21 25.74 -8.49
CA VAL A 102 7.01 25.02 -7.50
C VAL A 102 6.40 25.26 -6.14
N VAL A 103 6.09 24.18 -5.42
CA VAL A 103 5.52 24.22 -4.08
C VAL A 103 6.48 23.54 -3.10
N SER A 104 6.89 24.26 -2.06
CA SER A 104 7.62 23.68 -0.93
C SER A 104 6.64 23.23 0.14
N LEU A 105 6.73 21.96 0.53
CA LEU A 105 5.94 21.39 1.61
C LEU A 105 6.61 21.68 2.95
N VAL A 106 5.85 22.26 3.89
CA VAL A 106 6.33 22.61 5.23
C VAL A 106 5.36 22.06 6.27
N THR A 107 5.78 21.00 6.95
CA THR A 107 4.99 20.37 8.02
C THR A 107 5.33 20.98 9.37
N ALA A 108 4.30 21.36 10.13
CA ALA A 108 4.34 21.73 11.54
C ALA A 108 3.45 20.78 12.34
N SER A 109 3.51 20.82 13.68
CA SER A 109 2.88 19.82 14.57
C SER A 109 1.39 19.56 14.32
N ASP A 110 0.64 20.60 13.89
CA ASP A 110 -0.82 20.54 13.76
C ASP A 110 -1.31 21.09 12.41
N ALA A 111 -0.38 21.30 11.45
CA ALA A 111 -0.71 21.86 10.14
C ALA A 111 0.41 21.63 9.13
N THR A 112 0.02 21.48 7.87
CA THR A 112 0.93 21.50 6.72
C THR A 112 0.69 22.74 5.88
N ALA A 113 1.77 23.36 5.41
CA ALA A 113 1.72 24.50 4.50
C ALA A 113 2.39 24.20 3.16
N GLY A 114 1.75 24.61 2.07
CA GLY A 114 2.32 24.66 0.73
C GLY A 114 2.77 26.08 0.42
N LEU A 115 4.08 26.31 0.35
CA LEU A 115 4.65 27.62 -0.04
C LEU A 115 4.96 27.60 -1.53
N SER A 116 4.20 28.37 -2.32
CA SER A 116 4.21 28.26 -3.78
C SER A 116 4.83 29.47 -4.48
N THR A 117 5.42 29.22 -5.66
CA THR A 117 5.81 30.25 -6.61
C THR A 117 5.42 29.82 -8.02
N ALA A 118 4.89 30.76 -8.81
CA ALA A 118 4.57 30.60 -10.22
C ALA A 118 5.42 31.55 -11.09
N ASP A 119 6.63 31.90 -10.62
CA ASP A 119 7.59 32.64 -11.45
C ASP A 119 8.07 31.74 -12.59
N GLU A 120 7.62 32.04 -13.81
CA GLU A 120 7.83 31.20 -15.00
C GLU A 120 9.30 30.83 -15.24
N ALA A 121 10.24 31.75 -14.99
CA ALA A 121 11.66 31.50 -15.19
C ALA A 121 12.20 30.51 -14.15
N PHE A 122 11.84 30.70 -12.88
CA PHE A 122 12.24 29.80 -11.81
C PHE A 122 11.61 28.40 -11.94
N VAL A 123 10.33 28.33 -12.33
CA VAL A 123 9.63 27.05 -12.56
C VAL A 123 10.32 26.28 -13.68
N ALA A 124 10.56 26.90 -14.83
CA ALA A 124 11.22 26.26 -15.96
C ALA A 124 12.64 25.76 -15.63
N GLU A 125 13.42 26.53 -14.86
CA GLU A 125 14.75 26.11 -14.40
C GLU A 125 14.66 24.90 -13.45
N THR A 126 13.68 24.90 -12.55
CA THR A 126 13.48 23.82 -11.58
C THR A 126 13.01 22.52 -12.25
N VAL A 127 12.09 22.61 -13.21
CA VAL A 127 11.64 21.46 -14.02
C VAL A 127 12.84 20.86 -14.76
N ALA A 128 13.60 21.67 -15.50
CA ALA A 128 14.77 21.19 -16.24
C ALA A 128 15.83 20.54 -15.33
N PHE A 129 16.03 21.08 -14.12
CA PHE A 129 16.93 20.50 -13.15
C PHE A 129 16.50 19.09 -12.70
N TYR A 130 15.20 18.90 -12.41
CA TYR A 130 14.69 17.59 -11.99
C TYR A 130 14.51 16.61 -13.15
N ASP A 131 14.30 17.08 -14.38
CA ASP A 131 14.39 16.25 -15.59
C ASP A 131 15.79 15.62 -15.72
N GLU A 132 16.85 16.41 -15.62
CA GLU A 132 18.24 15.90 -15.70
C GLU A 132 18.56 14.93 -14.56
N MET A 133 18.11 15.27 -13.34
CA MET A 133 18.29 14.41 -12.18
C MET A 133 17.54 13.09 -12.34
N TRP A 134 16.31 13.14 -12.85
CA TRP A 134 15.49 11.96 -13.09
C TRP A 134 16.21 10.97 -13.99
N GLU A 135 16.72 11.42 -15.14
CA GLU A 135 17.40 10.56 -16.12
C GLU A 135 18.60 9.79 -15.55
N THR A 136 19.25 10.32 -14.52
CA THR A 136 20.44 9.72 -13.89
C THR A 136 20.14 8.98 -12.59
N ALA A 137 19.00 9.24 -11.95
CA ALA A 137 18.59 8.60 -10.70
C ALA A 137 18.31 7.10 -10.89
N GLY A 138 18.67 6.31 -9.87
CA GLY A 138 18.42 4.87 -9.86
C GLY A 138 16.93 4.55 -9.72
N GLU A 139 16.45 3.52 -10.41
CA GLU A 139 15.07 3.06 -10.29
C GLU A 139 14.82 2.35 -8.94
N PHE A 140 13.69 2.66 -8.31
CA PHE A 140 13.20 1.92 -7.16
C PHE A 140 12.13 0.93 -7.60
N THR A 141 12.34 -0.36 -7.35
CA THR A 141 11.43 -1.42 -7.81
C THR A 141 10.68 -2.03 -6.63
N LEU A 142 9.36 -2.16 -6.77
CA LEU A 142 8.52 -2.83 -5.79
C LEU A 142 8.54 -4.34 -6.02
N ARG A 143 8.53 -5.10 -4.91
CA ARG A 143 8.35 -6.56 -4.94
C ARG A 143 6.90 -6.95 -4.69
N THR A 144 6.16 -6.09 -3.99
CA THR A 144 4.74 -6.26 -3.69
C THR A 144 3.94 -6.25 -4.99
N PRO A 145 3.02 -7.21 -5.18
CA PRO A 145 2.15 -7.21 -6.35
C PRO A 145 1.10 -6.09 -6.27
N PRO A 146 0.58 -5.64 -7.43
CA PRO A 146 -0.54 -4.70 -7.47
C PRO A 146 -1.78 -5.25 -6.76
N LEU A 147 -2.50 -4.40 -6.03
CA LEU A 147 -3.69 -4.79 -5.27
C LEU A 147 -4.79 -5.31 -6.19
N SER A 148 -4.99 -4.67 -7.35
CA SER A 148 -5.94 -5.12 -8.36
C SER A 148 -5.68 -6.56 -8.85
N ARG A 149 -4.40 -6.95 -8.95
CA ARG A 149 -3.98 -8.30 -9.31
C ARG A 149 -4.25 -9.28 -8.18
N VAL A 150 -3.96 -8.90 -6.94
CA VAL A 150 -4.28 -9.72 -5.75
C VAL A 150 -5.78 -10.00 -5.71
N ARG A 151 -6.63 -8.96 -5.78
CA ARG A 151 -8.09 -9.06 -5.77
C ARG A 151 -8.61 -9.96 -6.90
N SER A 152 -8.24 -9.68 -8.14
CA SER A 152 -8.75 -10.43 -9.31
C SER A 152 -8.31 -11.90 -9.32
N THR A 153 -7.07 -12.20 -8.90
CA THR A 153 -6.59 -13.59 -8.82
C THR A 153 -7.18 -14.32 -7.63
N LEU A 154 -7.44 -13.65 -6.49
CA LEU A 154 -8.12 -14.25 -5.35
C LEU A 154 -9.53 -14.72 -5.72
N ALA A 155 -10.29 -13.87 -6.43
CA ALA A 155 -11.63 -14.22 -6.92
C ALA A 155 -11.62 -15.42 -7.88
N THR A 156 -10.64 -15.47 -8.79
CA THR A 156 -10.62 -16.46 -9.88
C THR A 156 -9.94 -17.78 -9.52
N GLU A 157 -8.95 -17.76 -8.62
CA GLU A 157 -8.17 -18.95 -8.25
C GLU A 157 -8.57 -19.55 -6.89
N ILE A 158 -9.16 -18.75 -5.99
CA ILE A 158 -9.65 -19.21 -4.68
C ILE A 158 -11.18 -19.22 -4.67
N SER A 159 -11.80 -18.05 -4.50
CA SER A 159 -13.26 -17.88 -4.55
C SER A 159 -13.67 -16.40 -4.56
N GLU A 160 -14.84 -16.10 -5.12
CA GLU A 160 -15.42 -14.74 -5.10
C GLU A 160 -15.72 -14.30 -3.66
N GLU A 161 -16.13 -15.24 -2.80
CA GLU A 161 -16.36 -15.02 -1.38
C GLU A 161 -15.07 -14.66 -0.63
N ALA A 162 -13.96 -15.36 -0.89
CA ALA A 162 -12.67 -14.99 -0.32
C ALA A 162 -12.22 -13.59 -0.75
N GLN A 163 -12.47 -13.20 -2.01
CA GLN A 163 -12.16 -11.85 -2.47
C GLN A 163 -13.01 -10.79 -1.77
N THR A 164 -14.31 -11.05 -1.60
CA THR A 164 -15.22 -10.14 -0.90
C THR A 164 -14.83 -9.98 0.58
N ASP A 165 -14.50 -11.07 1.26
CA ASP A 165 -14.06 -11.04 2.65
C ASP A 165 -12.70 -10.33 2.79
N PHE A 166 -11.79 -10.51 1.84
CA PHE A 166 -10.51 -9.81 1.81
C PHE A 166 -10.70 -8.29 1.67
N ASP A 167 -11.56 -7.85 0.75
CA ASP A 167 -11.88 -6.43 0.59
C ASP A 167 -12.49 -5.84 1.87
N ALA A 168 -13.43 -6.55 2.50
CA ALA A 168 -14.04 -6.10 3.75
C ALA A 168 -13.00 -5.93 4.88
N VAL A 169 -12.04 -6.85 4.98
CA VAL A 169 -10.93 -6.73 5.94
C VAL A 169 -10.06 -5.51 5.62
N LEU A 170 -9.68 -5.31 4.36
CA LEU A 170 -8.84 -4.18 3.97
C LEU A 170 -9.51 -2.83 4.20
N ASP A 171 -10.80 -2.71 3.89
CA ASP A 171 -11.59 -1.49 4.12
C ASP A 171 -11.62 -1.13 5.62
N SER A 172 -11.74 -2.15 6.48
CA SER A 172 -11.68 -1.98 7.94
C SER A 172 -10.32 -1.46 8.41
N VAL A 173 -9.24 -2.13 8.00
CA VAL A 173 -7.85 -1.77 8.37
C VAL A 173 -7.50 -0.35 7.88
N SER A 174 -7.94 0.03 6.69
CA SER A 174 -7.70 1.37 6.12
C SER A 174 -8.41 2.48 6.92
N SER A 175 -9.56 2.16 7.52
CA SER A 175 -10.38 3.13 8.28
C SER A 175 -9.89 3.32 9.73
N ALA A 176 -9.20 2.33 10.29
CA ALA A 176 -8.61 2.37 11.61
C ALA A 176 -7.34 3.25 11.57
N SER A 177 -7.49 4.54 11.88
CA SER A 177 -6.40 5.50 11.82
C SER A 177 -5.26 5.16 12.78
N GLY A 178 -4.10 4.79 12.23
CA GLY A 178 -2.79 5.18 12.77
C GLY A 178 -2.05 4.16 13.64
N ASP A 179 -1.70 3.00 13.06
CA ASP A 179 -0.37 2.38 13.15
C ASP A 179 -0.44 1.11 12.28
N GLY A 180 0.08 1.19 11.05
CA GLY A 180 0.06 0.10 10.04
C GLY A 180 0.95 -1.10 10.39
N ASP A 181 1.03 -1.49 11.66
CA ASP A 181 1.79 -2.65 12.15
C ASP A 181 0.87 -3.87 12.40
N ASP A 182 -0.43 -3.74 12.15
CA ASP A 182 -1.43 -4.55 12.84
C ASP A 182 -2.00 -5.74 12.07
N LEU A 183 -1.37 -6.22 10.98
CA LEU A 183 -1.29 -7.66 10.58
C LEU A 183 -0.80 -7.80 9.12
N ASP A 184 0.25 -8.62 8.94
CA ASP A 184 0.85 -9.03 7.65
C ASP A 184 -0.22 -9.54 6.65
N GLU A 185 -0.07 -9.21 5.37
CA GLU A 185 -0.93 -9.62 4.27
C GLU A 185 -1.13 -11.14 4.16
N VAL A 186 -0.12 -11.92 4.58
CA VAL A 186 -0.19 -13.38 4.68
C VAL A 186 -1.18 -13.79 5.76
N THR A 187 -1.25 -13.06 6.86
CA THR A 187 -2.19 -13.32 7.94
C THR A 187 -3.62 -13.04 7.50
N ILE A 188 -3.87 -11.88 6.88
CA ILE A 188 -5.18 -11.54 6.32
C ILE A 188 -5.62 -12.63 5.35
N SER A 189 -4.74 -13.03 4.43
CA SER A 189 -5.00 -14.10 3.45
C SER A 189 -5.36 -15.43 4.11
N LEU A 190 -4.70 -15.79 5.22
CA LEU A 190 -4.97 -17.03 5.94
C LEU A 190 -6.28 -16.99 6.74
N LEU A 191 -6.63 -15.86 7.36
CA LEU A 191 -7.89 -15.68 8.08
C LEU A 191 -9.09 -15.71 7.12
N VAL A 192 -8.98 -15.00 5.99
CA VAL A 192 -9.98 -15.02 4.91
C VAL A 192 -10.14 -16.43 4.35
N ALA A 193 -9.04 -17.13 4.06
CA ALA A 193 -9.09 -18.51 3.59
C ALA A 193 -9.72 -19.46 4.62
N ALA A 194 -9.46 -19.25 5.91
CA ALA A 194 -10.04 -20.05 6.99
C ALA A 194 -11.55 -19.84 7.14
N ARG A 195 -12.00 -18.58 7.05
CA ARG A 195 -13.42 -18.21 7.03
C ARG A 195 -14.18 -18.88 5.88
N ASN A 196 -13.53 -18.95 4.71
CA ASN A 196 -14.09 -19.55 3.51
C ASN A 196 -13.82 -21.06 3.38
N HIS A 197 -13.29 -21.71 4.41
CA HIS A 197 -13.01 -23.16 4.42
C HIS A 197 -12.10 -23.64 3.28
N GLU A 198 -11.19 -22.77 2.85
CA GLU A 198 -10.27 -23.02 1.75
C GLU A 198 -9.12 -23.96 2.15
N LEU A 199 -8.53 -24.61 1.16
CA LEU A 199 -7.37 -25.47 1.40
C LEU A 199 -6.11 -24.63 1.57
N LEU A 200 -5.32 -24.90 2.62
CA LEU A 200 -4.02 -24.27 2.86
C LEU A 200 -3.10 -24.35 1.63
N TYR A 201 -3.17 -25.46 0.88
CA TYR A 201 -2.37 -25.62 -0.33
C TYR A 201 -2.74 -24.61 -1.41
N ASP A 202 -4.04 -24.36 -1.61
CA ASP A 202 -4.52 -23.50 -2.69
C ASP A 202 -4.15 -22.05 -2.36
N ILE A 203 -4.47 -21.57 -1.15
CA ILE A 203 -4.09 -20.21 -0.73
C ILE A 203 -2.56 -19.99 -0.69
N SER A 204 -1.78 -20.97 -0.20
CA SER A 204 -0.31 -20.83 -0.17
C SER A 204 0.31 -20.89 -1.57
N LYS A 205 -0.31 -21.62 -2.49
CA LYS A 205 0.13 -21.66 -3.89
C LYS A 205 -0.23 -20.35 -4.58
N TRP A 206 -1.47 -19.89 -4.45
CA TRP A 206 -1.92 -18.61 -4.97
C TRP A 206 -1.05 -17.45 -4.48
N GLY A 207 -0.80 -17.38 -3.17
CA GLY A 207 0.03 -16.31 -2.58
C GLY A 207 1.47 -16.31 -3.11
N GLU A 208 2.03 -17.47 -3.42
CA GLU A 208 3.36 -17.55 -4.06
C GLU A 208 3.31 -17.17 -5.54
N ASP A 209 2.27 -17.60 -6.26
CA ASP A 209 2.10 -17.36 -7.69
C ASP A 209 1.82 -15.87 -8.00
N VAL A 210 1.10 -15.18 -7.11
CA VAL A 210 0.85 -13.73 -7.22
C VAL A 210 2.02 -12.89 -6.70
N GLY A 211 2.93 -13.49 -5.93
CA GLY A 211 4.10 -12.80 -5.37
C GLY A 211 3.89 -12.17 -3.99
N LEU A 212 2.82 -12.53 -3.29
CA LEU A 212 2.52 -12.09 -1.93
C LEU A 212 3.60 -12.57 -0.95
N ALA A 213 3.77 -13.89 -0.85
CA ALA A 213 4.81 -14.48 -0.02
C ALA A 213 5.13 -15.92 -0.45
N SER A 214 6.30 -16.42 -0.04
CA SER A 214 6.67 -17.81 -0.29
C SER A 214 5.81 -18.81 0.50
N LYS A 215 5.64 -20.03 -0.02
CA LYS A 215 4.95 -21.12 0.71
C LYS A 215 5.50 -21.39 2.11
N ALA A 216 6.80 -21.17 2.31
CA ALA A 216 7.45 -21.31 3.61
C ALA A 216 7.01 -20.22 4.60
N THR A 217 6.66 -19.03 4.12
CA THR A 217 6.12 -17.94 4.95
C THR A 217 4.70 -18.24 5.34
N PHE A 218 3.83 -18.58 4.39
CA PHE A 218 2.48 -19.09 4.68
C PHE A 218 2.48 -20.22 5.73
N SER A 219 3.36 -21.20 5.59
CA SER A 219 3.45 -22.30 6.56
C SER A 219 3.89 -21.86 7.96
N ARG A 220 4.78 -20.86 8.07
CA ARG A 220 5.22 -20.31 9.36
C ARG A 220 4.12 -19.47 9.99
N THR A 221 3.53 -18.54 9.24
CA THR A 221 2.41 -17.70 9.70
C THR A 221 1.23 -18.57 10.13
N LYS A 222 0.86 -19.59 9.36
CA LYS A 222 -0.18 -20.56 9.75
C LYS A 222 0.11 -21.26 11.07
N THR A 223 1.36 -21.66 11.31
CA THR A 223 1.75 -22.33 12.57
C THR A 223 1.64 -21.35 13.74
N GLN A 224 2.08 -20.11 13.56
CA GLN A 224 1.94 -19.05 14.56
C GLN A 224 0.48 -18.79 14.92
N LEU A 225 -0.40 -18.71 13.93
CA LEU A 225 -1.83 -18.49 14.14
C LEU A 225 -2.52 -19.70 14.82
N GLU A 226 -2.11 -20.93 14.53
CA GLU A 226 -2.57 -22.12 15.27
C GLU A 226 -2.10 -22.11 16.72
N ASP A 227 -0.83 -21.74 16.97
CA ASP A 227 -0.28 -21.65 18.33
C ASP A 227 -1.00 -20.58 19.17
N GLN A 228 -1.51 -19.53 18.51
CA GLN A 228 -2.34 -18.48 19.11
C GLN A 228 -3.84 -18.86 19.22
N GLY A 229 -4.25 -20.01 18.68
CA GLY A 229 -5.66 -20.42 18.65
C GLY A 229 -6.54 -19.65 17.67
N LEU A 230 -5.94 -18.86 16.77
CA LEU A 230 -6.67 -18.10 15.73
C LEU A 230 -7.07 -18.98 14.54
N LEU A 231 -6.30 -20.04 14.27
CA LEU A 231 -6.56 -21.01 13.21
C LEU A 231 -6.61 -22.44 13.75
N ASP A 232 -7.37 -23.28 13.06
CA ASP A 232 -7.30 -24.74 13.15
C ASP A 232 -7.26 -25.34 11.74
N THR A 233 -6.94 -26.63 11.63
CA THR A 233 -6.95 -27.35 10.37
C THR A 233 -7.62 -28.71 10.44
N GLU A 234 -8.43 -29.01 9.44
CA GLU A 234 -8.97 -30.35 9.25
C GLU A 234 -8.38 -31.07 8.04
N LYS A 235 -8.26 -32.40 8.14
CA LYS A 235 -7.68 -33.24 7.08
C LYS A 235 -8.72 -33.59 6.04
N VAL A 236 -8.46 -33.20 4.79
CA VAL A 236 -9.26 -33.52 3.62
C VAL A 236 -8.57 -34.65 2.84
N PRO A 237 -9.18 -35.85 2.73
CA PRO A 237 -8.62 -36.95 1.95
C PRO A 237 -8.45 -36.58 0.47
N ILE A 238 -7.42 -37.12 -0.16
CA ILE A 238 -7.19 -37.04 -1.60
C ILE A 238 -6.87 -38.42 -2.16
N ASP A 239 -7.07 -38.59 -3.47
CA ASP A 239 -6.90 -39.89 -4.15
C ASP A 239 -5.47 -40.45 -4.06
N VAL A 240 -4.46 -39.58 -4.12
CA VAL A 240 -3.05 -39.97 -4.05
C VAL A 240 -2.27 -38.95 -3.24
N GLY A 241 -1.56 -39.42 -2.20
CA GLY A 241 -0.64 -38.61 -1.41
C GLY A 241 -1.11 -38.35 0.02
N ARG A 242 -0.59 -37.29 0.63
CA ARG A 242 -0.99 -36.87 1.99
C ARG A 242 -2.29 -36.06 1.91
N PRO A 243 -3.22 -36.23 2.88
CA PRO A 243 -4.40 -35.39 2.98
C PRO A 243 -4.04 -33.90 2.89
N ARG A 244 -4.90 -33.12 2.25
CA ARG A 244 -4.81 -31.66 2.28
C ARG A 244 -5.31 -31.15 3.62
N LEU A 245 -4.94 -29.93 3.96
CA LEU A 245 -5.42 -29.24 5.16
C LEU A 245 -6.40 -28.18 4.70
N ARG A 246 -7.64 -28.28 5.19
CA ARG A 246 -8.61 -27.19 5.12
C ARG A 246 -8.39 -26.29 6.33
N LEU A 247 -8.38 -24.99 6.09
CA LEU A 247 -8.27 -23.98 7.13
C LEU A 247 -9.62 -23.75 7.79
N LEU A 248 -9.61 -23.52 9.09
CA LEU A 248 -10.77 -23.20 9.93
C LEU A 248 -10.37 -22.07 10.89
N LEU A 249 -11.31 -21.22 11.26
CA LEU A 249 -11.11 -20.24 12.34
C LEU A 249 -11.09 -20.97 13.68
N GLY A 250 -10.08 -20.70 14.50
CA GLY A 250 -9.78 -21.46 15.72
C GLY A 250 -10.57 -21.05 16.96
N ASP A 251 -11.17 -19.85 16.96
CA ASP A 251 -11.96 -19.30 18.08
C ASP A 251 -13.40 -19.02 17.65
N GLU A 252 -14.36 -19.29 18.53
CA GLU A 252 -15.80 -19.05 18.28
C GLU A 252 -16.08 -17.56 17.97
N ARG A 253 -15.33 -16.63 18.58
CA ARG A 253 -15.49 -15.20 18.32
C ARG A 253 -15.11 -14.82 16.89
N LEU A 254 -14.08 -15.46 16.33
CA LEU A 254 -13.71 -15.25 14.92
C LEU A 254 -14.76 -15.84 13.99
N GLN A 255 -15.34 -17.00 14.35
CA GLN A 255 -16.38 -17.65 13.55
C GLN A 255 -17.67 -16.82 13.49
N ASP A 256 -18.02 -16.13 14.58
CA ASP A 256 -19.21 -15.28 14.67
C ASP A 256 -18.99 -13.85 14.12
N ALA A 257 -17.73 -13.42 13.96
CA ALA A 257 -17.37 -12.08 13.49
C ALA A 257 -17.81 -11.85 12.03
N ALA A 258 -18.09 -10.59 11.69
CA ALA A 258 -18.14 -10.18 10.29
C ALA A 258 -16.73 -10.15 9.67
N ALA A 259 -16.63 -10.05 8.34
CA ALA A 259 -15.33 -10.11 7.66
C ALA A 259 -14.45 -8.90 8.00
N ASP A 260 -15.05 -7.71 8.03
CA ASP A 260 -14.46 -6.44 8.46
C ASP A 260 -14.01 -6.42 9.94
N GLU A 261 -14.53 -7.31 10.77
CA GLU A 261 -14.17 -7.44 12.20
C GLU A 261 -13.09 -8.51 12.45
N LEU A 262 -12.70 -9.31 11.44
CA LEU A 262 -11.79 -10.45 11.65
C LEU A 262 -10.44 -10.05 12.25
N VAL A 263 -9.87 -8.95 11.78
CA VAL A 263 -8.55 -8.46 12.19
C VAL A 263 -8.63 -7.95 13.63
N ASP A 264 -9.60 -7.09 13.93
CA ASP A 264 -9.81 -6.55 15.28
C ASP A 264 -10.01 -7.68 16.30
N VAL A 265 -10.84 -8.67 15.97
CA VAL A 265 -11.08 -9.82 16.86
C VAL A 265 -9.82 -10.67 17.03
N ALA A 266 -9.00 -10.83 15.98
CA ALA A 266 -7.75 -11.57 16.05
C ALA A 266 -6.70 -10.86 16.91
N LEU A 267 -6.60 -9.53 16.82
CA LEU A 267 -5.71 -8.73 17.66
C LEU A 267 -6.15 -8.79 19.13
N ASP A 268 -7.44 -8.57 19.40
CA ASP A 268 -8.04 -8.71 20.73
C ASP A 268 -7.75 -10.08 21.36
N LEU A 269 -7.67 -11.14 20.55
CA LEU A 269 -7.37 -12.50 20.99
C LEU A 269 -5.90 -12.70 21.40
N VAL A 270 -4.97 -11.98 20.78
CA VAL A 270 -3.52 -12.14 20.99
C VAL A 270 -3.00 -11.19 22.07
N GLU A 271 -3.65 -10.04 22.29
CA GLU A 271 -3.28 -9.07 23.32
C GLU A 271 -3.73 -9.46 24.75
N ASN A 272 -4.63 -10.42 24.89
CA ASN A 272 -5.18 -10.91 26.17
C ASN A 272 -4.49 -12.18 26.70
#